data_AF-A0A2E6MWR2-F1
#
_entry.id   AF-A0A2E6MWR2-F1
#
_cell.length_a   1.000
_cell.length_b   1.000
_cell.length_c   1.000
_cell.angle_alpha   90.00
_cell.angle_beta   90.00
_cell.angle_gamma   90.00
#
_symmetry.space_group_name_H-M   'P 1'
#
loop_
_entity.id
_entity.type
_entity.pdbx_description
1 polymer ?
#
loop_
_entity_poly.entity_id
_entity_poly.type
_entity_poly.pdbx_seq_one_letter_code
_entity_poly.pdbx_strand_id
1 'polypeptide(L)'
;ACPQGTKEHESVVSVKSSARFVHAALLAVGAKTGTPVKFDPDYIPASGSVIDVICVWKDEKGVVHTISAQQWITKGRSKKTLEHAWVFAGSGFWTEASTGKKRYYGDDGSLICVSNFPTATMDIAVESTKDNNFLEYHANSSKVPEVRTPVRLILVNRPGEVTKKAPKCLEPNAEIFGDVKKWTEAIEAGKEPPKPKSTEPSQDK
;
A
#
# COMPACT_ATOMS: atom_id res chain seq x y z
N ALA A 1 2.59 -1.13 -6.49
CA ALA A 1 1.41 -0.58 -7.19
C ALA A 1 1.74 0.84 -7.62
N CYS A 2 1.31 1.24 -8.82
CA CYS A 2 1.66 2.52 -9.42
C CYS A 2 0.42 3.23 -9.98
N PRO A 3 0.45 4.56 -10.17
CA PRO A 3 -0.53 5.25 -11.02
C PRO A 3 -0.50 4.72 -12.45
N GLN A 4 -1.65 4.67 -13.12
CA GLN A 4 -1.73 4.25 -14.52
C GLN A 4 -0.92 5.20 -15.45
N GLY A 5 -0.21 4.61 -16.43
CA GLY A 5 0.66 5.29 -17.39
C GLY A 5 2.07 5.56 -16.87
N THR A 6 2.57 4.78 -15.91
CA THR A 6 3.87 5.01 -15.26
C THR A 6 4.74 3.75 -15.30
N LYS A 7 4.79 3.00 -14.20
CA LYS A 7 5.70 1.87 -13.95
C LYS A 7 4.96 0.53 -13.95
N GLU A 8 4.01 0.31 -14.87
CA GLU A 8 3.23 -0.94 -14.94
C GLU A 8 4.07 -2.18 -15.22
N HIS A 9 5.22 -2.04 -15.88
CA HIS A 9 6.11 -3.16 -16.17
C HIS A 9 6.79 -3.74 -14.91
N GLU A 10 6.79 -3.00 -13.80
CA GLU A 10 7.35 -3.40 -12.51
C GLU A 10 6.30 -3.44 -11.39
N SER A 11 5.01 -3.27 -11.72
CA SER A 11 3.91 -3.18 -10.75
C SER A 11 2.84 -4.25 -10.96
N VAL A 12 2.40 -4.88 -9.87
CA VAL A 12 1.29 -5.86 -9.89
C VAL A 12 -0.07 -5.19 -10.13
N VAL A 13 -0.25 -3.96 -9.65
CA VAL A 13 -1.51 -3.22 -9.76
C VAL A 13 -1.24 -1.83 -10.30
N SER A 14 -1.95 -1.48 -11.37
CA SER A 14 -2.06 -0.12 -11.92
C SER A 14 -3.32 0.54 -11.38
N VAL A 15 -3.16 1.68 -10.73
CA VAL A 15 -4.23 2.39 -10.00
C VAL A 15 -4.72 3.56 -10.85
N LYS A 16 -6.04 3.68 -11.00
CA LYS A 16 -6.71 4.81 -11.68
C LYS A 16 -6.78 6.06 -10.78
N SER A 17 -5.65 6.44 -10.20
CA SER A 17 -5.50 7.62 -9.35
C SER A 17 -4.03 8.03 -9.31
N SER A 18 -3.76 9.33 -9.26
CA SER A 18 -2.42 9.83 -8.96
C SER A 18 -2.06 9.59 -7.50
N ALA A 19 -0.79 9.36 -7.21
CA ALA A 19 -0.31 9.12 -5.84
C ALA A 19 -0.60 10.31 -4.91
N ARG A 20 -0.59 11.55 -5.40
CA ARG A 20 -0.93 12.73 -4.59
C ARG A 20 -2.37 12.70 -4.03
N PHE A 21 -3.32 12.11 -4.77
CA PHE A 21 -4.69 12.00 -4.30
C PHE A 21 -4.84 10.89 -3.26
N VAL A 22 -4.11 9.79 -3.42
CA VAL A 22 -4.03 8.76 -2.39
C VAL A 22 -3.40 9.31 -1.11
N HIS A 23 -2.33 10.11 -1.23
CA HIS A 23 -1.73 10.83 -0.12
C HIS A 23 -2.75 11.71 0.61
N ALA A 24 -3.47 12.57 -0.13
CA ALA A 24 -4.48 13.46 0.45
C ALA A 24 -5.60 12.67 1.16
N ALA A 25 -6.04 11.55 0.57
CA ALA A 25 -7.04 10.68 1.19
C ALA A 25 -6.55 10.03 2.49
N LEU A 26 -5.29 9.59 2.53
CA LEU A 26 -4.68 9.04 3.75
C LEU A 26 -4.62 10.07 4.88
N LEU A 27 -4.22 11.32 4.56
CA LEU A 27 -4.28 12.43 5.52
C LEU A 27 -5.71 12.68 6.03
N ALA A 28 -6.70 12.64 5.13
CA ALA A 28 -8.10 12.87 5.48
C ALA A 28 -8.67 11.82 6.45
N VAL A 29 -8.15 10.59 6.43
CA VAL A 29 -8.51 9.51 7.39
C VAL A 29 -7.56 9.44 8.59
N GLY A 30 -6.79 10.51 8.84
CA GLY A 30 -5.95 10.67 10.03
C GLY A 30 -4.60 9.96 9.99
N ALA A 31 -4.16 9.47 8.82
CA ALA A 31 -2.81 8.95 8.69
C ALA A 31 -1.80 10.10 8.74
N LYS A 32 -0.65 9.85 9.38
CA LYS A 32 0.45 10.81 9.48
C LYS A 32 1.58 10.36 8.57
N THR A 33 2.08 11.28 7.76
CA THR A 33 3.29 11.04 6.96
C THR A 33 4.51 10.94 7.87
N GLY A 34 5.43 10.03 7.56
CA GLY A 34 6.79 10.11 8.09
C GLY A 34 7.75 10.65 7.05
N THR A 35 8.73 9.83 6.68
CA THR A 35 9.75 10.19 5.68
C THR A 35 10.01 9.00 4.75
N PRO A 36 10.26 9.25 3.45
CA PRO A 36 10.85 8.24 2.58
C PRO A 36 12.20 7.75 3.11
N VAL A 37 12.63 6.61 2.60
CA VAL A 37 13.95 6.04 2.88
C VAL A 37 15.07 7.01 2.48
N LYS A 38 16.19 6.96 3.20
CA LYS A 38 17.45 7.63 2.83
C LYS A 38 18.58 6.60 2.82
N PHE A 39 19.56 6.80 1.96
CA PHE A 39 20.72 5.90 1.84
C PHE A 39 22.04 6.59 2.16
N ASP A 40 22.17 7.88 1.85
CA ASP A 40 23.38 8.66 2.08
C ASP A 40 23.14 9.73 3.16
N PRO A 41 24.05 9.92 4.14
CA PRO A 41 25.27 9.14 4.37
C PRO A 41 25.02 7.74 4.97
N ASP A 42 23.87 7.54 5.62
CA ASP A 42 23.49 6.29 6.27
C ASP A 42 22.10 5.83 5.80
N TYR A 43 21.87 4.52 5.81
CA TYR A 43 20.54 3.97 5.60
C TYR A 43 19.59 4.37 6.74
N ILE A 44 18.50 5.06 6.37
CA ILE A 44 17.40 5.40 7.28
C ILE A 44 16.12 4.83 6.67
N PRO A 45 15.42 3.91 7.36
CA PRO A 45 14.22 3.29 6.82
C PRO A 45 13.11 4.31 6.61
N ALA A 46 12.20 3.98 5.69
CA ALA A 46 10.95 4.71 5.55
C ALA A 46 10.17 4.72 6.88
N SER A 47 9.39 5.77 7.11
CA SER A 47 8.59 5.91 8.34
C SER A 47 7.22 6.52 8.08
N GLY A 48 6.30 6.34 9.02
CA GLY A 48 4.96 6.94 8.96
C GLY A 48 3.91 6.13 9.69
N SER A 49 2.64 6.49 9.53
CA SER A 49 1.52 5.66 9.94
C SER A 49 1.57 4.31 9.23
N VAL A 50 1.19 3.25 9.94
CA VAL A 50 1.13 1.91 9.34
C VAL A 50 -0.14 1.79 8.53
N ILE A 51 0.01 1.44 7.25
CA ILE A 51 -1.09 1.26 6.31
C ILE A 51 -1.18 -0.20 5.90
N ASP A 52 -2.32 -0.81 6.15
CA ASP A 52 -2.65 -2.10 5.57
C ASP A 52 -3.23 -1.92 4.18
N VAL A 53 -2.83 -2.82 3.28
CA VAL A 53 -3.33 -2.85 1.91
C VAL A 53 -4.08 -4.17 1.73
N ILE A 54 -5.38 -4.07 1.51
CA ILE A 54 -6.26 -5.22 1.27
C ILE A 54 -6.70 -5.17 -0.19
N CYS A 55 -6.46 -6.25 -0.92
CA CYS A 55 -6.88 -6.41 -2.30
C CYS A 55 -8.26 -7.07 -2.36
N VAL A 56 -9.14 -6.48 -3.16
CA VAL A 56 -10.50 -6.97 -3.39
C VAL A 56 -10.77 -7.07 -4.89
N TRP A 57 -11.27 -8.23 -5.34
CA TRP A 57 -11.67 -8.43 -6.74
C TRP A 57 -12.84 -9.41 -6.82
N LYS A 58 -13.48 -9.48 -7.99
CA LYS A 58 -14.46 -10.51 -8.33
C LYS A 58 -13.80 -11.50 -9.29
N ASP A 59 -14.01 -12.78 -9.06
CA ASP A 59 -13.64 -13.80 -10.06
C ASP A 59 -14.69 -13.87 -11.19
N GLU A 60 -14.45 -14.75 -12.16
CA GLU A 60 -15.34 -14.96 -13.31
C GLU A 60 -16.76 -15.44 -12.91
N LYS A 61 -16.89 -16.05 -11.72
CA LYS A 61 -18.17 -16.51 -11.17
C LYS A 61 -18.88 -15.41 -10.37
N GLY A 62 -18.29 -14.21 -10.30
CA GLY A 62 -18.80 -13.08 -9.54
C GLY A 62 -18.54 -13.17 -8.04
N VAL A 63 -17.76 -14.15 -7.56
CA VAL A 63 -17.45 -14.29 -6.13
C VAL A 63 -16.45 -13.22 -5.72
N VAL A 64 -16.76 -12.50 -4.65
CA VAL A 64 -15.87 -11.49 -4.06
C VAL A 64 -14.75 -12.18 -3.28
N HIS A 65 -13.51 -11.88 -3.67
CA HIS A 65 -12.30 -12.27 -2.95
C HIS A 65 -11.73 -11.09 -2.19
N THR A 66 -11.16 -11.35 -1.02
CA THR A 66 -10.51 -10.35 -0.17
C THR A 66 -9.24 -10.98 0.41
N ILE A 67 -8.09 -10.35 0.20
CA ILE A 67 -6.80 -10.85 0.68
C ILE A 67 -5.86 -9.70 1.03
N SER A 68 -4.94 -9.91 1.97
CA SER A 68 -3.86 -8.96 2.21
C SER A 68 -2.92 -8.89 1.00
N ALA A 69 -2.51 -7.69 0.60
CA ALA A 69 -1.63 -7.48 -0.56
C ALA A 69 -0.26 -8.17 -0.39
N GLN A 70 0.19 -8.39 0.86
CA GLN A 70 1.40 -9.14 1.14
C GLN A 70 1.37 -10.57 0.59
N GLN A 71 0.19 -11.19 0.49
CA GLN A 71 0.03 -12.52 -0.09
C GLN A 71 0.35 -12.57 -1.59
N TRP A 72 0.28 -11.42 -2.27
CA TRP A 72 0.64 -11.27 -3.68
C TRP A 72 2.13 -11.07 -3.90
N ILE A 73 2.94 -11.08 -2.84
CA ILE A 73 4.36 -10.75 -2.90
C ILE A 73 5.14 -11.89 -2.25
N THR A 74 6.07 -12.50 -2.98
CA THR A 74 6.99 -13.52 -2.47
C THR A 74 8.41 -13.00 -2.33
N LYS A 75 9.11 -13.42 -1.28
CA LYS A 75 10.52 -13.08 -1.02
C LYS A 75 11.48 -14.10 -1.63
N GLY A 76 12.24 -13.68 -2.65
CA GLY A 76 13.25 -14.46 -3.33
C GLY A 76 12.78 -15.87 -3.73
N ARG A 77 13.66 -16.87 -3.56
CA ARG A 77 13.35 -18.28 -3.86
C ARG A 77 12.57 -19.02 -2.76
N SER A 78 12.42 -18.40 -1.59
CA SER A 78 11.83 -19.06 -0.41
C SER A 78 10.32 -19.34 -0.55
N LYS A 79 9.66 -18.72 -1.55
CA LYS A 79 8.19 -18.70 -1.75
C LYS A 79 7.39 -18.20 -0.53
N LYS A 80 8.05 -17.68 0.50
CA LYS A 80 7.39 -17.05 1.64
C LYS A 80 6.79 -15.72 1.22
N THR A 81 5.59 -15.43 1.70
CA THR A 81 4.92 -14.15 1.46
C THR A 81 5.58 -13.02 2.24
N LEU A 82 5.37 -11.77 1.82
CA LEU A 82 5.85 -10.59 2.54
C LEU A 82 5.27 -10.57 3.98
N GLU A 83 6.11 -10.32 4.98
CA GLU A 83 5.67 -10.31 6.39
C GLU A 83 5.43 -8.91 6.96
N HIS A 84 5.70 -7.88 6.16
CA HIS A 84 5.70 -6.49 6.60
C HIS A 84 4.50 -5.72 6.05
N ALA A 85 3.96 -4.82 6.87
CA ALA A 85 3.03 -3.80 6.40
C ALA A 85 3.78 -2.57 5.88
N TRP A 86 3.03 -1.74 5.15
CA TRP A 86 3.57 -0.50 4.60
C TRP A 86 3.50 0.61 5.65
N VAL A 87 4.42 1.57 5.52
CA VAL A 87 4.36 2.84 6.23
C VAL A 87 4.06 3.96 5.24
N PHE A 88 3.25 4.93 5.66
CA PHE A 88 2.93 6.12 4.89
C PHE A 88 4.06 7.14 4.97
N ALA A 89 5.04 6.98 4.10
CA ALA A 89 6.21 7.86 3.99
C ALA A 89 5.85 9.29 3.55
N GLY A 90 4.73 9.45 2.84
CA GLY A 90 4.42 10.72 2.18
C GLY A 90 5.02 10.68 0.79
N SER A 91 6.31 10.98 0.61
CA SER A 91 6.99 11.37 -0.65
C SER A 91 7.23 12.88 -0.70
N GLY A 92 8.00 13.34 -1.68
CA GLY A 92 8.40 14.76 -1.81
C GLY A 92 7.78 15.45 -3.01
N PHE A 93 8.20 16.69 -3.23
CA PHE A 93 7.78 17.51 -4.36
C PHE A 93 9.00 18.04 -5.10
N TRP A 94 8.91 18.13 -6.42
CA TRP A 94 9.87 18.87 -7.23
C TRP A 94 9.18 19.97 -8.00
N THR A 95 9.91 21.06 -8.25
CA THR A 95 9.45 22.13 -9.11
C THR A 95 10.16 22.01 -10.45
N GLU A 96 9.40 21.85 -11.52
CA GLU A 96 9.93 21.77 -12.88
C GLU A 96 10.53 23.13 -13.28
N ALA A 97 11.83 23.18 -13.58
CA ALA A 97 12.53 24.44 -13.84
C ALA A 97 12.00 25.19 -15.07
N SER A 98 11.52 24.47 -16.09
CA SER A 98 11.00 25.05 -17.33
C SER A 98 9.59 25.63 -17.20
N THR A 99 8.76 25.12 -16.29
CA THR A 99 7.34 25.50 -16.18
C THR A 99 6.96 26.11 -14.83
N GLY A 100 7.81 25.98 -13.82
CA GLY A 100 7.50 26.34 -12.43
C GLY A 100 6.46 25.43 -11.77
N LYS A 101 6.01 24.35 -12.43
CA LYS A 101 4.96 23.48 -11.89
C LYS A 101 5.53 22.57 -10.81
N LYS A 102 4.87 22.55 -9.65
CA LYS A 102 5.14 21.55 -8.61
C LYS A 102 4.55 20.20 -9.02
N ARG A 103 5.36 19.15 -8.92
CA ARG A 103 4.97 17.76 -9.13
C ARG A 103 5.32 16.96 -7.90
N TYR A 104 4.52 15.94 -7.62
CA TYR A 104 4.64 15.10 -6.45
C TYR A 104 5.37 13.80 -6.82
N TYR A 105 6.49 13.49 -6.17
CA TYR A 105 7.42 12.43 -6.54
C TYR A 105 6.74 11.09 -6.78
N GLY A 106 5.83 10.66 -5.90
CA GLY A 106 5.11 9.39 -6.06
C GLY A 106 4.23 9.27 -7.30
N ASP A 107 3.90 10.38 -7.97
CA ASP A 107 3.14 10.33 -9.23
C ASP A 107 3.97 9.77 -10.41
N ASP A 108 5.28 9.59 -10.22
CA ASP A 108 6.19 8.97 -11.20
C ASP A 108 6.04 7.45 -11.31
N GLY A 109 5.24 6.82 -10.43
CA GLY A 109 5.10 5.37 -10.33
C GLY A 109 5.28 4.80 -8.93
N SER A 110 5.93 5.53 -8.03
CA SER A 110 6.28 5.04 -6.70
C SER A 110 5.15 5.25 -5.67
N LEU A 111 3.98 4.62 -5.89
CA LEU A 111 2.83 4.73 -4.96
C LEU A 111 2.92 3.75 -3.78
N ILE A 112 2.92 2.44 -4.04
CA ILE A 112 3.08 1.39 -2.99
C ILE A 112 4.26 0.52 -3.37
N CYS A 113 5.35 0.62 -2.63
CA CYS A 113 6.64 0.03 -2.96
C CYS A 113 7.07 -1.02 -1.92
N VAL A 114 7.98 -1.91 -2.35
CA VAL A 114 8.68 -2.87 -1.49
C VAL A 114 10.20 -2.82 -1.73
N SER A 115 10.66 -1.77 -2.40
CA SER A 115 12.01 -1.68 -2.98
C SER A 115 12.77 -0.46 -2.47
N ASN A 116 12.27 0.21 -1.43
CA ASN A 116 12.93 1.36 -0.81
C ASN A 116 13.26 2.48 -1.83
N PHE A 117 12.25 2.97 -2.55
CA PHE A 117 12.46 4.13 -3.43
C PHE A 117 12.40 5.43 -2.62
N PRO A 118 13.36 6.36 -2.76
CA PRO A 118 13.29 7.67 -2.12
C PRO A 118 12.06 8.52 -2.54
N THR A 119 11.42 8.15 -3.65
CA THR A 119 10.19 8.77 -4.15
C THR A 119 8.91 8.07 -3.69
N ALA A 120 8.99 6.96 -2.95
CA ALA A 120 7.84 6.16 -2.55
C ALA A 120 6.85 6.91 -1.66
N THR A 121 5.55 6.80 -2.00
CA THR A 121 4.47 7.32 -1.15
C THR A 121 4.23 6.43 0.06
N MET A 122 4.25 5.12 -0.15
CA MET A 122 4.28 4.12 0.89
C MET A 122 5.34 3.07 0.56
N ASP A 123 6.07 2.63 1.57
CA ASP A 123 7.13 1.64 1.43
C ASP A 123 7.18 0.72 2.67
N ILE A 124 7.94 -0.35 2.59
CA ILE A 124 8.26 -1.18 3.76
C ILE A 124 9.42 -0.56 4.54
N ALA A 125 9.36 -0.61 5.86
CA ALA A 125 10.41 -0.10 6.74
C ALA A 125 11.52 -1.15 7.01
N VAL A 126 11.90 -1.89 5.96
CA VAL A 126 12.98 -2.89 5.97
C VAL A 126 13.87 -2.62 4.78
N GLU A 127 15.19 -2.70 5.00
CA GLU A 127 16.16 -2.56 3.93
C GLU A 127 16.01 -3.70 2.93
N SER A 128 15.83 -3.31 1.68
CA SER A 128 15.74 -4.18 0.52
C SER A 128 17.06 -4.14 -0.23
N THR A 129 17.51 -5.29 -0.72
CA THR A 129 18.77 -5.36 -1.47
C THR A 129 18.74 -4.46 -2.71
N LYS A 130 19.88 -3.81 -2.99
CA LYS A 130 20.10 -3.01 -4.21
C LYS A 130 20.68 -3.85 -5.36
N ASP A 131 20.89 -5.16 -5.15
CA ASP A 131 21.47 -6.03 -6.16
C ASP A 131 20.45 -6.36 -7.27
N ASN A 132 20.68 -5.81 -8.46
CA ASN A 132 19.85 -6.05 -9.65
C ASN A 132 19.80 -7.52 -10.08
N ASN A 133 20.78 -8.34 -9.69
CA ASN A 133 20.78 -9.78 -9.99
C ASN A 133 19.83 -10.58 -9.10
N PHE A 134 19.31 -9.96 -8.02
CA PHE A 134 18.39 -10.56 -7.08
C PHE A 134 17.28 -9.58 -6.73
N LEU A 135 16.24 -9.52 -7.56
CA LEU A 135 14.96 -8.95 -7.14
C LEU A 135 14.53 -9.66 -5.84
N GLU A 136 14.49 -8.93 -4.73
CA GLU A 136 14.16 -9.52 -3.43
C GLU A 136 12.68 -9.89 -3.35
N TYR A 137 11.83 -9.12 -4.01
CA TYR A 137 10.38 -9.30 -3.99
C TYR A 137 9.84 -9.47 -5.41
N HIS A 138 8.98 -10.47 -5.57
CA HIS A 138 8.32 -10.80 -6.84
C HIS A 138 6.83 -10.99 -6.66
N ALA A 139 6.06 -10.83 -7.74
CA ALA A 139 4.64 -11.16 -7.77
C ALA A 139 4.42 -12.67 -7.54
N ASN A 140 3.56 -13.00 -6.59
CA ASN A 140 3.08 -14.35 -6.37
C ASN A 140 1.96 -14.68 -7.37
N SER A 141 2.32 -15.15 -8.57
CA SER A 141 1.37 -15.43 -9.65
C SER A 141 0.27 -16.43 -9.28
N SER A 142 0.47 -17.27 -8.25
CA SER A 142 -0.56 -18.19 -7.76
C SER A 142 -1.66 -17.52 -6.94
N LYS A 143 -1.47 -16.26 -6.52
CA LYS A 143 -2.39 -15.50 -5.66
C LYS A 143 -2.93 -14.24 -6.32
N VAL A 144 -2.24 -13.72 -7.32
CA VAL A 144 -2.69 -12.58 -8.12
C VAL A 144 -3.75 -13.06 -9.11
N PRO A 145 -4.88 -12.35 -9.28
CA PRO A 145 -5.87 -12.71 -10.29
C PRO A 145 -5.33 -12.53 -11.71
N GLU A 146 -6.08 -13.01 -12.70
CA GLU A 146 -5.69 -12.86 -14.10
C GLU A 146 -5.45 -11.40 -14.48
N VAL A 147 -4.50 -11.20 -15.40
CA VAL A 147 -4.13 -9.87 -15.91
C VAL A 147 -5.39 -9.16 -16.44
N ARG A 148 -5.55 -7.88 -16.10
CA ARG A 148 -6.74 -7.03 -16.38
C ARG A 148 -7.98 -7.31 -15.53
N THR A 149 -7.94 -8.23 -14.56
CA THR A 149 -8.99 -8.32 -13.54
C THR A 149 -9.09 -6.98 -12.79
N PRO A 150 -10.26 -6.34 -12.72
CA PRO A 150 -10.43 -5.13 -11.92
C PRO A 150 -10.21 -5.42 -10.44
N VAL A 151 -9.27 -4.71 -9.82
CA VAL A 151 -8.92 -4.83 -8.40
C VAL A 151 -9.20 -3.50 -7.71
N ARG A 152 -9.81 -3.55 -6.52
CA ARG A 152 -9.84 -2.45 -5.56
C ARG A 152 -8.76 -2.68 -4.51
N LEU A 153 -7.97 -1.64 -4.24
CA LEU A 153 -7.07 -1.58 -3.10
C LEU A 153 -7.74 -0.80 -1.98
N ILE A 154 -7.92 -1.43 -0.84
CA ILE A 154 -8.43 -0.80 0.38
C ILE A 154 -7.22 -0.49 1.27
N LEU A 155 -7.02 0.79 1.55
CA LEU A 155 -5.96 1.27 2.43
C LEU A 155 -6.55 1.53 3.82
N VAL A 156 -6.07 0.80 4.82
CA VAL A 156 -6.54 0.92 6.20
C VAL A 156 -5.44 1.57 7.04
N ASN A 157 -5.73 2.75 7.59
CA ASN A 157 -4.86 3.41 8.54
C ASN A 157 -4.95 2.70 9.89
N ARG A 158 -3.87 2.06 10.34
CA ARG A 158 -3.85 1.46 11.67
C ARG A 158 -3.77 2.54 12.74
N PRO A 159 -4.55 2.45 13.83
CA PRO A 159 -4.37 3.32 14.98
C PRO A 159 -2.96 3.22 15.54
N GLY A 160 -2.36 4.37 15.88
CA GLY A 160 -1.04 4.44 16.49
C GLY A 160 -0.21 5.62 16.03
N GLU A 161 0.99 5.71 16.58
CA GLU A 161 1.97 6.72 16.19
C GLU A 161 2.81 6.30 14.99
N VAL A 162 3.43 7.31 14.36
CA VAL A 162 4.38 7.08 13.26
C VAL A 162 5.53 6.18 13.72
N THR A 163 5.95 5.25 12.86
CA THR A 163 7.00 4.29 13.20
C THR A 163 8.09 4.22 12.14
N LYS A 164 9.32 3.96 12.59
CA LYS A 164 10.49 3.56 11.77
C LYS A 164 10.75 2.05 11.84
N LYS A 165 10.06 1.34 12.74
CA LYS A 165 10.18 -0.12 12.87
C LYS A 165 9.44 -0.78 11.72
N ALA A 166 9.78 -2.03 11.42
CA ALA A 166 9.09 -2.84 10.42
C ALA A 166 7.78 -3.43 10.98
N PRO A 167 6.59 -2.81 10.75
CA PRO A 167 5.34 -3.36 11.25
C PRO A 167 5.07 -4.71 10.58
N LYS A 168 4.55 -5.69 11.34
CA LYS A 168 4.07 -6.95 10.78
C LYS A 168 2.77 -6.75 10.00
N CYS A 169 2.54 -7.57 8.98
CA CYS A 169 1.24 -7.62 8.29
C CYS A 169 0.10 -7.99 9.24
N LEU A 170 -1.15 -7.74 8.82
CA LEU A 170 -2.31 -8.23 9.59
C LEU A 170 -2.27 -9.75 9.71
N GLU A 171 -2.70 -10.24 10.87
CA GLU A 171 -2.95 -11.67 11.05
C GLU A 171 -4.09 -12.13 10.14
N PRO A 172 -4.05 -13.37 9.60
CA PRO A 172 -5.06 -13.86 8.65
C PRO A 172 -6.51 -13.80 9.15
N ASN A 173 -6.72 -13.77 10.48
CA ASN A 173 -8.02 -13.71 11.14
C ASN A 173 -8.41 -12.29 11.61
N ALA A 174 -7.69 -11.24 11.20
CA ALA A 174 -8.02 -9.87 11.60
C ALA A 174 -9.45 -9.49 11.17
N GLU A 175 -10.23 -8.90 12.10
CA GLU A 175 -11.65 -8.59 11.88
C GLU A 175 -11.91 -7.72 10.63
N ILE A 176 -10.96 -6.83 10.31
CA ILE A 176 -11.04 -5.92 9.16
C ILE A 176 -11.23 -6.65 7.82
N PHE A 177 -10.75 -7.89 7.67
CA PHE A 177 -11.00 -8.67 6.45
C PHE A 177 -12.49 -9.00 6.29
N GLY A 178 -13.16 -9.33 7.40
CA GLY A 178 -14.60 -9.58 7.42
C GLY A 178 -15.41 -8.31 7.13
N ASP A 179 -14.99 -7.18 7.70
CA ASP A 179 -15.66 -5.89 7.48
C ASP A 179 -15.48 -5.40 6.04
N VAL A 180 -14.27 -5.47 5.48
CA VAL A 180 -14.00 -5.13 4.07
C VAL A 180 -14.83 -6.00 3.12
N LYS A 181 -14.96 -7.31 3.40
CA LYS A 181 -15.81 -8.19 2.60
C LYS A 181 -17.26 -7.72 2.62
N LYS A 182 -17.83 -7.45 3.81
CA LYS A 182 -19.21 -6.96 3.95
C LYS A 182 -19.43 -5.60 3.28
N TRP A 183 -18.49 -4.67 3.44
CA TRP A 183 -18.54 -3.36 2.76
C TRP A 183 -18.54 -3.53 1.25
N THR A 184 -17.68 -4.41 0.74
CA THR A 184 -17.59 -4.71 -0.68
C THR A 184 -18.90 -5.28 -1.21
N GLU A 185 -19.44 -6.30 -0.55
CA GLU A 185 -20.71 -6.93 -0.95
C GLU A 185 -21.88 -5.93 -0.93
N ALA A 186 -21.93 -5.04 0.06
CA ALA A 186 -22.94 -3.97 0.12
C ALA A 186 -22.81 -3.00 -1.06
N ILE A 187 -21.60 -2.50 -1.35
CA ILE A 187 -21.34 -1.57 -2.46
C ILE A 187 -21.72 -2.22 -3.80
N GLU A 188 -21.34 -3.48 -4.02
CA GLU A 188 -21.69 -4.20 -5.24
C GLU A 188 -23.20 -4.42 -5.40
N ALA A 189 -23.93 -4.54 -4.29
CA ALA A 189 -25.39 -4.62 -4.29
C ALA A 189 -26.08 -3.25 -4.42
N GLY A 190 -25.32 -2.16 -4.61
CA GLY A 190 -25.86 -0.80 -4.65
C GLY A 190 -26.40 -0.30 -3.31
N LYS A 191 -25.93 -0.88 -2.19
CA LYS A 191 -26.34 -0.55 -0.82
C LYS A 191 -25.26 0.26 -0.11
N GLU A 192 -25.67 1.03 0.89
CA GLU A 192 -24.73 1.70 1.77
C GLU A 192 -23.93 0.67 2.59
N PRO A 193 -22.60 0.79 2.69
CA PRO A 193 -21.80 -0.09 3.52
C PRO A 193 -22.20 0.03 5.00
N PRO A 194 -22.18 -1.07 5.78
CA PRO A 194 -22.35 -0.97 7.23
C PRO A 194 -21.33 -0.02 7.83
N LYS A 195 -21.75 0.83 8.77
CA LYS A 195 -20.84 1.74 9.46
C LYS A 195 -19.76 0.94 10.21
N PRO A 196 -18.50 1.40 10.22
CA PRO A 196 -17.48 0.81 11.09
C PRO A 196 -17.98 0.81 12.53
N LYS A 197 -17.65 -0.24 13.29
CA LYS A 197 -17.85 -0.20 14.74
C LYS A 197 -17.04 1.00 15.27
N SER A 198 -17.67 1.88 16.03
CA SER A 198 -17.00 3.03 16.62
C SER A 198 -15.89 2.53 17.55
N THR A 199 -14.63 2.77 17.17
CA THR A 199 -13.54 2.75 18.14
C THR A 199 -13.67 4.02 18.96
N GLU A 200 -14.43 3.97 20.06
CA GLU A 200 -14.27 5.01 21.08
C GLU A 200 -12.79 5.01 21.50
N PRO A 201 -12.12 6.18 21.55
CA PRO A 201 -10.79 6.23 22.13
C PRO A 201 -10.90 5.70 23.56
N SER A 202 -10.09 4.71 23.94
CA SER A 202 -10.08 4.24 25.33
C SER A 202 -9.81 5.46 26.21
N GLN A 203 -10.80 5.80 27.03
CA GLN A 203 -10.64 6.77 28.08
C GLN A 203 -9.88 6.09 29.21
N ASP A 204 -8.61 5.79 29.00
CA ASP A 204 -7.72 5.45 30.10
C ASP A 204 -7.05 6.73 30.59
N LYS A 205 -7.43 7.07 31.83
CA LYS A 205 -6.99 8.18 32.66
C LYS A 205 -5.50 8.11 33.01
#